data_AF-A0A968JW27-F1
#
_entry.id   AF-A0A968JW27-F1
#
_cell.length_a   1.000
_cell.length_b   1.000
_cell.length_c   1.000
_cell.angle_alpha   90.00
_cell.angle_beta   90.00
_cell.angle_gamma   90.00
#
_symmetry.space_group_name_H-M   'P 1'
#
loop_
_entity.id
_entity.type
_entity.pdbx_description
1 polymer ?
#
loop_
_entity_poly.entity_id
_entity_poly.type
_entity_poly.pdbx_seq_one_letter_code
_entity_poly.pdbx_strand_id
1 'polypeptide(L)' 'WMMHDTGRKSDILKPGMVITCEPAIYIPEENLGIRIENDILITADGNIDLMDDIPIEAQDIESLMAQS' A
#
# COMPACT_ATOMS: atom_id res chain seq x y z
N TRP A 1 -7.17 11.35 6.78
CA TRP A 1 -8.27 10.42 7.13
C TRP A 1 -8.30 9.39 6.02
N MET A 2 -8.08 8.12 6.34
CA MET A 2 -8.22 7.07 5.34
C MET A 2 -9.70 6.91 5.01
N MET A 3 -9.99 6.65 3.74
CA MET A 3 -11.32 6.30 3.28
C MET A 3 -11.51 4.80 3.49
N HIS A 4 -12.64 4.39 4.05
CA HIS A 4 -12.93 2.99 4.32
C HIS A 4 -14.28 2.62 3.70
N ASP A 5 -14.26 1.64 2.81
CA ASP A 5 -15.49 1.06 2.27
C ASP A 5 -16.15 0.11 3.28
N THR A 6 -17.40 -0.25 3.02
CA THR A 6 -18.16 -1.21 3.80
C THR A 6 -17.68 -2.64 3.57
N GLY A 7 -17.69 -3.47 4.61
CA GLY A 7 -17.27 -4.86 4.54
C GLY A 7 -16.73 -5.35 5.88
N ARG A 8 -16.69 -6.66 6.10
CA ARG A 8 -16.09 -7.22 7.32
C ARG A 8 -14.71 -7.74 7.00
N LYS A 9 -13.74 -7.43 7.87
CA LYS A 9 -12.35 -7.90 7.74
C LYS A 9 -12.21 -9.44 7.75
N SER A 10 -13.21 -10.16 8.27
CA SER A 10 -13.25 -11.62 8.31
C SER A 10 -13.81 -12.28 7.04
N ASP A 11 -14.33 -11.49 6.10
CA ASP A 11 -14.90 -12.05 4.87
C ASP A 11 -13.77 -12.59 3.97
N ILE A 12 -14.02 -13.71 3.29
CA ILE A 12 -13.07 -14.27 2.32
C ILE A 12 -13.02 -13.33 1.11
N LEU A 13 -11.80 -12.96 0.69
CA LEU A 13 -11.57 -12.11 -0.49
C LEU A 13 -12.12 -12.79 -1.76
N LYS A 14 -12.79 -12.00 -2.60
CA LYS A 14 -13.38 -12.44 -3.86
C LYS A 14 -12.88 -11.57 -5.02
N PRO A 15 -12.80 -12.13 -6.24
CA PRO A 15 -12.45 -11.35 -7.42
C PRO A 15 -13.35 -10.12 -7.58
N GLY A 16 -12.75 -8.98 -7.91
CA GLY A 16 -13.41 -7.68 -8.03
C GLY A 16 -13.40 -6.84 -6.75
N MET A 17 -12.99 -7.39 -5.61
CA MET A 17 -12.74 -6.59 -4.39
C MET A 17 -11.46 -5.77 -4.54
N VAL A 18 -11.45 -4.56 -4.00
CA VAL A 18 -10.26 -3.72 -3.86
C VAL A 18 -9.98 -3.52 -2.38
N ILE A 19 -8.73 -3.71 -1.96
CA ILE A 19 -8.28 -3.56 -0.57
C ILE A 19 -6.99 -2.75 -0.53
N THR A 20 -6.73 -2.09 0.60
CA THR A 20 -5.41 -1.50 0.90
C THR A 20 -4.50 -2.55 1.53
N CYS A 21 -3.22 -2.54 1.16
CA CYS A 21 -2.16 -3.24 1.88
C CYS A 21 -1.19 -2.19 2.44
N GLU A 22 -1.24 -1.97 3.76
CA GLU A 22 -0.71 -0.77 4.41
C GLU A 22 0.19 -1.05 5.64
N PRO A 23 1.28 -1.85 5.50
CA PRO A 23 2.21 -2.06 6.61
C PRO A 23 2.88 -0.76 7.07
N ALA A 24 3.06 -0.63 8.38
CA ALA A 24 3.71 0.53 8.99
C ALA A 24 4.60 0.14 10.17
N ILE A 25 5.65 0.94 10.38
CA ILE A 25 6.50 0.92 11.56
C ILE A 25 6.57 2.32 12.16
N TYR A 26 6.47 2.40 13.48
CA TYR A 26 6.58 3.64 14.24
C TYR A 26 7.56 3.42 15.38
N ILE A 27 8.59 4.26 15.47
CA ILE A 27 9.64 4.24 16.50
C ILE A 27 9.63 5.61 17.19
N PRO A 28 8.83 5.77 18.26
CA PRO A 28 8.65 7.06 18.93
C PRO A 28 9.94 7.67 19.47
N GLU A 29 10.87 6.84 19.97
CA GLU A 29 12.14 7.26 20.55
C GLU A 29 13.06 7.92 19.52
N GLU A 30 12.91 7.56 18.25
CA GLU A 30 13.65 8.13 17.11
C GLU A 30 12.85 9.22 16.39
N ASN A 31 11.62 9.52 16.84
CA ASN A 31 10.67 10.38 16.14
C ASN A 31 10.46 9.95 14.66
N LEU A 32 10.43 8.63 14.42
CA LEU A 32 10.36 8.03 13.09
C LEU A 32 9.05 7.26 12.90
N GLY A 33 8.40 7.46 11.75
CA GLY A 33 7.23 6.69 11.33
C GLY A 33 7.21 6.52 9.83
N ILE A 34 7.05 5.29 9.36
CA ILE A 34 7.00 4.94 7.94
C ILE A 34 5.79 4.04 7.71
N ARG A 35 5.02 4.34 6.67
CA ARG A 35 3.94 3.47 6.16
C ARG A 35 4.07 3.40 4.63
N ILE A 36 4.01 2.20 4.09
CA ILE A 36 3.94 1.96 2.64
C ILE A 36 2.56 1.36 2.39
N GLU A 37 1.85 1.88 1.41
CA GLU A 37 0.43 1.58 1.19
C GLU A 37 0.11 1.52 -0.29
N ASN A 38 -0.38 0.36 -0.75
CA ASN A 38 -0.80 0.15 -2.14
C ASN A 38 -2.25 -0.36 -2.19
N ASP A 39 -2.94 0.00 -3.27
CA ASP A 39 -4.29 -0.46 -3.58
C ASP A 39 -4.23 -1.73 -4.42
N ILE A 40 -4.86 -2.81 -3.94
CA ILE A 40 -4.80 -4.13 -4.53
C ILE A 40 -6.19 -4.56 -5.01
N LEU A 41 -6.30 -4.85 -6.31
CA LEU A 41 -7.47 -5.50 -6.91
C LEU A 41 -7.31 -7.02 -6.86
N ILE A 42 -8.27 -7.71 -6.25
CA ILE A 42 -8.31 -9.18 -6.23
C ILE A 42 -8.85 -9.69 -7.58
N THR A 43 -8.13 -10.64 -8.19
CA THR A 43 -8.55 -11.33 -9.42
C THR A 43 -8.91 -12.79 -9.14
N ALA A 44 -9.34 -13.53 -10.17
CA ALA A 44 -9.69 -14.94 -10.05
C ALA A 44 -8.49 -15.85 -9.69
N ASP A 45 -7.30 -15.41 -10.05
CA ASP A 45 -6.04 -16.16 -10.04
C ASP A 45 -4.94 -15.50 -9.20
N GLY A 46 -5.21 -14.34 -8.59
CA GLY A 46 -4.24 -13.60 -7.80
C GLY A 46 -4.70 -12.19 -7.47
N ASN A 47 -3.82 -11.23 -7.69
CA ASN A 47 -4.09 -9.81 -7.48
C ASN A 47 -3.33 -8.93 -8.47
N ILE A 48 -3.82 -7.71 -8.64
CA ILE A 48 -3.20 -6.64 -9.42
C ILE A 48 -2.94 -5.47 -8.48
N ASP A 49 -1.70 -5.01 -8.44
CA ASP A 49 -1.33 -3.77 -7.76
C ASP A 49 -1.70 -2.57 -8.64
N LEU A 50 -2.61 -1.73 -8.17
CA LEU A 50 -3.07 -0.54 -8.90
C LEU A 50 -2.09 0.64 -8.78
N MET A 51 -1.06 0.50 -7.95
CA MET A 51 -0.04 1.50 -7.63
C MET A 51 1.37 1.07 -8.07
N ASP A 52 1.51 0.02 -8.88
CA ASP A 52 2.82 -0.58 -9.27
C ASP A 52 3.77 0.40 -9.99
N ASP A 53 3.23 1.44 -10.62
CA ASP A 53 4.02 2.49 -11.28
C ASP A 53 4.64 3.50 -10.29
N ILE A 54 4.32 3.42 -8.99
CA ILE A 54 4.84 4.31 -7.94
C ILE A 54 6.06 3.65 -7.28
N PRO A 55 7.24 4.29 -7.28
CA PRO A 55 8.45 3.72 -6.70
C PRO A 55 8.34 3.62 -5.18
N ILE A 56 8.64 2.43 -4.66
CA ILE A 56 8.65 2.15 -3.21
C ILE A 56 10.05 1.83 -2.68
N GLU A 57 10.99 1.49 -3.56
CA GLU A 57 12.37 1.22 -3.19
C GLU A 57 13.10 2.52 -2.90
N ALA A 58 13.83 2.56 -1.77
CA ALA A 58 14.53 3.77 -1.31
C ALA A 58 15.46 4.35 -2.39
N GLN A 59 16.16 3.49 -3.12
CA GLN A 59 17.09 3.90 -4.17
C GLN A 59 16.38 4.61 -5.34
N ASP A 60 15.19 4.14 -5.73
CA ASP A 60 14.42 4.73 -6.83
C ASP A 60 13.87 6.09 -6.41
N ILE A 61 13.38 6.20 -5.17
CA ILE A 61 12.90 7.46 -4.58
C ILE A 61 14.04 8.49 -4.51
N GLU A 62 15.21 8.11 -3.97
CA GLU A 62 16.38 8.99 -3.88
C GLU A 62 16.84 9.46 -5.27
N SER A 63 16.82 8.55 -6.26
CA SER A 63 17.19 8.87 -7.64
C SER A 63 16.23 9.86 -8.28
N LEU A 64 14.94 9.80 -7.98
CA LEU A 64 13.95 10.76 -8.44
C LEU A 64 14.07 12.11 -7.74
N MET A 65 14.31 12.12 -6.43
CA MET A 65 14.56 13.35 -5.67
C MET A 65 15.81 14.11 -6.15
N ALA A 66 16.83 13.38 -6.62
CA ALA A 66 18.04 14.00 -7.16
C ALA A 66 17.85 14.65 -8.54
N GLN A 67 16.73 14.38 -9.23
CA GLN A 67 16.42 14.94 -10.55
C GLN A 67 15.62 16.26 -10.48
N SER A 68 15.17 16.66 -9.29
CA SER A 68 14.34 17.86 -9.06
C SER A 68 15.12 19.11 -8.67
#